data_AF-A0A538SFE9-F1
#
_entry.id   AF-A0A538SFE9-F1
#
_cell.length_a   1.000
_cell.length_b   1.000
_cell.length_c   1.000
_cell.angle_alpha   90.00
_cell.angle_beta   90.00
_cell.angle_gamma   90.00
#
_symmetry.space_group_name_H-M   'P 1'
#
loop_
_entity.id
_entity.type
_entity.pdbx_description
1 polymer ?
#
loop_
_entity_poly.entity_id
_entity_poly.type
_entity_poly.pdbx_seq_one_letter_code
_entity_poly.pdbx_strand_id
1 'polypeptide(L)' 'LKAKGVPARLVYFPDENHWVLKPRNSLLWYREVHDWLKRWFGGGA' A
#
# COMPACT_ATOMS: atom_id res chain seq x y z
N LEU A 1 10.26 -0.14 11.94
CA LEU A 1 10.46 0.57 10.66
C LEU A 1 10.52 2.07 10.87
N LYS A 2 9.43 2.72 11.33
CA LYS A 2 9.44 4.15 11.65
C LYS A 2 10.55 4.56 12.64
N ALA A 3 10.70 3.85 13.76
CA ALA A 3 11.77 4.11 14.74
C ALA A 3 13.20 3.91 14.19
N LYS A 4 13.35 3.19 13.06
CA LYS A 4 14.64 2.98 12.37
C LYS A 4 14.84 3.97 11.21
N GLY A 5 13.98 4.98 11.07
CA GLY A 5 14.03 5.94 9.95
C GLY A 5 13.66 5.34 8.59
N VAL A 6 13.18 4.10 8.54
CA VAL A 6 12.77 3.45 7.28
C VAL A 6 11.37 3.95 6.90
N PRO A 7 11.18 4.53 5.70
CA PRO A 7 9.87 4.90 5.21
C PRO A 7 8.91 3.71 5.24
N ALA A 8 7.76 3.86 5.90
CA ALA A 8 6.76 2.81 6.02
C ALA A 8 5.36 3.41 6.05
N ARG A 9 4.40 2.68 5.48
CA ARG A 9 2.97 3.01 5.50
C ARG A 9 2.19 1.83 6.03
N LEU A 10 1.22 2.11 6.91
CA LEU A 10 0.25 1.12 7.37
C LEU A 10 -1.05 1.36 6.58
N VAL A 11 -1.47 0.35 5.82
CA VAL A 11 -2.78 0.29 5.18
C VAL A 11 -3.57 -0.77 5.94
N TYR A 12 -4.72 -0.38 6.50
CA TYR A 12 -5.48 -1.23 7.43
C TYR A 12 -6.94 -1.30 6.98
N PHE A 13 -7.45 -2.52 6.87
CA PHE A 13 -8.84 -2.84 6.54
C PHE A 13 -9.46 -3.58 7.73
N PRO A 14 -10.21 -2.91 8.61
CA PRO A 14 -10.74 -3.52 9.85
C PRO A 14 -11.79 -4.59 9.58
N ASP A 15 -12.33 -4.64 8.36
CA ASP A 15 -13.47 -5.45 7.96
C ASP A 15 -13.09 -6.51 6.89
N GLU A 16 -11.80 -6.81 6.75
CA GLU A 16 -11.23 -7.86 5.89
C GLU A 16 -10.56 -8.96 6.72
N ASN A 17 -10.27 -10.10 6.09
CA ASN A 17 -9.51 -11.19 6.69
C ASN A 17 -8.05 -11.18 6.20
N HIS A 18 -7.42 -12.35 6.02
CA HIS A 18 -6.08 -12.45 5.44
C HIS A 18 -5.99 -11.96 3.99
N TRP A 19 -7.13 -11.88 3.28
CA TRP A 19 -7.27 -11.43 1.90
C TRP A 19 -8.08 -10.13 1.82
N VAL A 20 -7.84 -9.34 0.78
CA VAL A 20 -8.62 -8.13 0.47
C VAL A 20 -9.73 -8.50 -0.51
N LEU A 21 -10.92 -8.84 0.01
CA LEU A 21 -12.00 -9.43 -0.77
C LEU A 21 -13.02 -8.39 -1.27
N LYS A 22 -13.25 -7.31 -0.52
CA LYS A 22 -14.25 -6.30 -0.92
C LYS A 22 -13.71 -5.50 -2.10
N PRO A 23 -14.49 -5.34 -3.19
CA PRO A 23 -14.02 -4.66 -4.40
C PRO A 23 -13.44 -3.26 -4.14
N ARG A 24 -14.08 -2.49 -3.24
CA ARG A 24 -13.62 -1.16 -2.87
C ARG A 24 -12.27 -1.17 -2.14
N ASN A 25 -12.05 -2.14 -1.27
CA ASN A 25 -10.80 -2.28 -0.53
C ASN A 25 -9.68 -2.75 -1.48
N SER A 26 -9.98 -3.65 -2.44
CA SER A 26 -9.02 -4.08 -3.45
C SER A 26 -8.53 -2.91 -4.30
N LEU A 27 -9.43 -2.01 -4.74
CA LEU A 27 -9.07 -0.81 -5.48
C LEU A 27 -8.14 0.11 -4.67
N LEU A 28 -8.42 0.32 -3.38
CA LEU A 28 -7.54 1.12 -2.52
C LEU A 28 -6.18 0.44 -2.31
N TRP A 29 -6.17 -0.88 -2.08
CA TRP A 29 -4.95 -1.66 -1.93
C TRP A 29 -4.01 -1.51 -3.13
N TYR A 30 -4.51 -1.75 -4.35
CA TYR A 30 -3.68 -1.62 -5.55
C TYR A 30 -3.22 -0.18 -5.80
N ARG A 31 -4.05 0.82 -5.47
CA ARG A 31 -3.63 2.23 -5.55
C ARG A 31 -2.45 2.52 -4.62
N GLU A 32 -2.54 2.14 -3.36
CA GLU A 32 -1.46 2.36 -2.39
C GLU A 32 -0.17 1.64 -2.80
N VAL A 33 -0.27 0.42 -3.33
CA VAL A 33 0.89 -0.33 -3.85
C VAL A 33 1.51 0.39 -5.05
N HIS A 34 0.70 0.78 -6.05
CA HIS A 34 1.21 1.47 -7.24
C HIS A 34 1.81 2.83 -6.92
N ASP A 35 1.18 3.62 -6.04
CA ASP A 35 1.71 4.92 -5.61
C ASP A 35 3.02 4.76 -4.84
N TRP A 36 3.15 3.71 -4.02
CA TRP A 36 4.40 3.39 -3.35
C TRP A 36 5.50 3.02 -4.34
N LEU A 37 5.21 2.15 -5.30
CA LEU A 37 6.17 1.78 -6.35
C LEU A 37 6.55 3.01 -7.19
N LYS A 38 5.60 3.84 -7.59
CA LYS A 38 5.87 5.07 -8.35
C LYS A 38 6.78 6.03 -7.61
N ARG A 39 6.60 6.18 -6.29
CA ARG A 39 7.47 7.04 -5.45
C ARG A 39 8.95 6.64 -5.50
N TRP A 40 9.23 5.34 -5.57
CA TRP A 40 10.59 4.82 -5.45
C TRP A 40 11.21 4.35 -6.77
N PHE A 41 10.39 3.97 -7.75
CA PHE A 41 10.80 3.40 -9.03
C PHE A 41 10.29 4.19 -10.25
N GLY A 42 9.41 5.17 -10.06
CA GLY A 42 8.75 5.92 -11.15
C GLY A 42 9.64 6.95 -11.89
N GLY A 43 10.96 6.88 -11.72
CA GLY A 43 11.94 7.76 -12.38
C GLY A 43 12.73 7.09 -13.51
N GLY A 44 12.38 5.86 -13.92
CA GLY A 44 13.00 5.17 -15.04
C GLY A 44 12.23 5.35 -16.35
N ALA A 45 12.49 6.46 -17.03
CA ALA A 45 12.29 6.66 -18.47
C ALA A 45 13.53 7.38 -19.01
#